data_AF-A0A7J4J8F5-F1
#
_entry.id   AF-A0A7J4J8F5-F1
#
_cell.length_a   1.000
_cell.length_b   1.000
_cell.length_c   1.000
_cell.angle_alpha   90.00
_cell.angle_beta   90.00
_cell.angle_gamma   90.00
#
_symmetry.space_group_name_H-M   'P 1'
#
loop_
_entity.id
_entity.type
_entity.pdbx_description
1 polymer ?
#
loop_
_entity_poly.entity_id
_entity_poly.type
_entity_poly.pdbx_seq_one_letter_code
_entity_poly.pdbx_strand_id
1 'polypeptide(L)'
;MTETRIIKRVDYFEFRELIDKFKGKVKVNSHAYFRLSKMQRKVYKDEALIEMITEEKPAFIGIQKNQNYATFFSKKEGYLRLMFKVTKENIEIVTFYITDTIPNI
;
A
#
# COMPACT_ATOMS: atom_id res chain seq x y z
N MET A 1 -0.41 -15.63 -7.52
CA MET A 1 -1.59 -14.97 -6.92
C MET A 1 -2.02 -13.82 -7.82
N THR A 2 -3.22 -13.94 -8.37
CA THR A 2 -3.86 -13.04 -9.33
C THR A 2 -3.93 -11.62 -8.77
N GLU A 3 -3.47 -10.62 -9.54
CA GLU A 3 -3.73 -9.23 -9.20
C GLU A 3 -5.25 -9.01 -9.16
N THR A 4 -5.76 -8.64 -7.98
CA THR A 4 -7.19 -8.34 -7.83
C THR A 4 -7.47 -6.96 -8.42
N ARG A 5 -8.40 -6.91 -9.38
CA ARG A 5 -8.86 -5.69 -10.06
C ARG A 5 -9.35 -4.66 -9.03
N ILE A 6 -8.95 -3.40 -9.22
CA ILE A 6 -9.49 -2.27 -8.46
C ILE A 6 -10.92 -2.02 -8.91
N ILE A 7 -11.84 -1.90 -7.96
CA ILE A 7 -13.28 -1.74 -8.19
C ILE A 7 -13.83 -0.39 -7.74
N LYS A 8 -13.11 0.31 -6.86
CA LYS A 8 -13.50 1.63 -6.36
C LYS A 8 -12.26 2.50 -6.25
N ARG A 9 -12.35 3.74 -6.71
CA ARG A 9 -11.38 4.80 -6.40
C ARG A 9 -11.70 5.39 -5.04
N VAL A 10 -10.66 5.65 -4.25
CA VAL A 10 -10.76 6.34 -2.96
C VAL A 10 -10.12 7.70 -3.12
N ASP A 11 -10.77 8.74 -2.62
CA ASP A 11 -10.19 10.08 -2.64
C ASP A 11 -9.12 10.23 -1.55
N TYR A 12 -8.28 11.25 -1.69
CA TYR A 12 -7.18 11.46 -0.77
C TYR A 12 -7.65 11.80 0.65
N PHE A 13 -8.79 12.48 0.81
CA PHE A 13 -9.30 12.88 2.12
C PHE A 13 -9.85 11.66 2.87
N GLU A 14 -10.70 10.84 2.22
CA GLU A 14 -11.18 9.54 2.75
C GLU A 14 -9.99 8.66 3.17
N PHE A 15 -8.93 8.62 2.35
CA PHE A 15 -7.71 7.91 2.67
C PHE A 15 -6.99 8.49 3.90
N ARG A 16 -6.81 9.81 3.99
CA ARG A 16 -6.13 10.44 5.13
C ARG A 16 -6.87 10.23 6.44
N GLU A 17 -8.19 10.39 6.45
CA GLU A 17 -9.00 10.11 7.63
C GLU A 17 -8.84 8.66 8.11
N LEU A 18 -8.80 7.71 7.16
CA LEU A 18 -8.54 6.31 7.46
C LEU A 18 -7.16 6.11 8.09
N ILE A 19 -6.11 6.67 7.51
CA ILE A 19 -4.74 6.53 8.03
C ILE A 19 -4.61 7.16 9.41
N ASP A 20 -5.14 8.37 9.60
CA ASP A 20 -5.05 9.10 10.87
C ASP A 20 -5.81 8.38 12.00
N LYS A 21 -6.96 7.74 11.69
CA LYS A 21 -7.70 6.89 12.64
C LYS A 21 -6.86 5.72 13.19
N PHE A 22 -5.93 5.20 12.40
CA PHE A 22 -5.05 4.09 12.77
C PHE A 22 -3.59 4.54 12.96
N LYS A 23 -3.34 5.83 13.20
CA LYS A 23 -2.00 6.34 13.45
C LYS A 23 -1.31 5.59 14.59
N GLY A 24 -0.07 5.18 14.37
CA GLY A 24 0.70 4.33 15.32
C GLY A 24 0.24 2.86 15.38
N LYS A 25 -0.76 2.46 14.59
CA LYS A 25 -1.27 1.09 14.47
C LYS A 25 -1.15 0.58 13.03
N VAL A 26 -0.05 0.92 12.37
CA VAL A 26 0.30 0.36 11.06
C VAL A 26 1.37 -0.72 11.29
N LYS A 27 1.13 -1.92 10.78
CA LYS A 27 2.04 -3.07 10.89
C LYS A 27 2.34 -3.63 9.51
N VAL A 28 3.52 -4.21 9.34
CA VAL A 28 3.89 -4.93 8.12
C VAL A 28 3.80 -6.43 8.40
N ASN A 29 3.07 -7.16 7.58
CA ASN A 29 3.01 -8.62 7.71
C ASN A 29 4.37 -9.23 7.33
N SER A 30 4.86 -10.23 8.07
CA SER A 30 6.06 -11.00 7.74
C SER A 30 6.04 -11.59 6.32
N HIS A 31 4.85 -11.90 5.79
CA HIS A 31 4.64 -12.38 4.42
C HIS A 31 4.70 -11.28 3.34
N ALA A 32 4.69 -9.99 3.71
CA ALA A 32 4.80 -8.88 2.76
C ALA A 32 6.10 -8.92 1.95
N TYR A 33 7.15 -9.45 2.56
CA TYR A 33 8.49 -9.61 1.99
C TYR A 33 8.66 -10.82 1.07
N PHE A 34 7.65 -11.69 0.96
CA PHE A 34 7.76 -12.93 0.19
C PHE A 34 7.97 -12.67 -1.31
N ARG A 35 7.53 -11.51 -1.80
CA ARG A 35 7.69 -11.08 -3.21
C ARG A 35 8.96 -10.29 -3.49
N LEU A 36 9.74 -9.95 -2.46
CA LEU A 36 10.94 -9.14 -2.64
C LEU A 36 12.18 -9.99 -2.87
N SER A 37 13.01 -9.55 -3.82
CA SER A 37 14.39 -10.02 -3.91
C SER A 37 15.16 -9.63 -2.64
N LYS A 38 16.26 -10.34 -2.33
CA LYS A 38 17.15 -10.01 -1.19
C LYS A 38 17.62 -8.55 -1.21
N MET A 39 17.73 -7.95 -2.40
CA MET A 39 18.14 -6.55 -2.59
C MET A 39 17.02 -5.58 -2.18
N GLN A 40 15.76 -5.86 -2.55
CA GLN A 40 14.61 -5.04 -2.18
C GLN A 40 14.31 -5.10 -0.68
N ARG A 41 14.54 -6.25 -0.01
CA ARG A 41 14.44 -6.39 1.46
C ARG A 41 15.43 -5.52 2.24
N LYS A 42 16.52 -5.08 1.62
CA LYS A 42 17.50 -4.17 2.26
C LYS A 42 17.06 -2.70 2.22
N VAL A 43 16.27 -2.33 1.22
CA VAL A 43 15.83 -0.93 0.97
C VAL A 43 14.51 -0.64 1.65
N TYR A 44 13.56 -1.56 1.56
CA TYR A 44 12.25 -1.42 2.17
C TYR A 44 12.24 -2.14 3.50
N LYS A 45 12.57 -1.40 4.56
CA LYS A 45 12.34 -1.81 5.94
C LYS A 45 10.90 -1.50 6.34
N ASP A 46 10.41 -2.14 7.39
CA ASP A 46 9.05 -1.93 7.92
C ASP A 46 8.79 -0.43 8.16
N GLU A 47 9.76 0.29 8.71
CA GLU A 47 9.66 1.72 9.01
C GLU A 47 9.39 2.55 7.74
N ALA A 48 10.09 2.26 6.64
CA ALA A 48 9.95 3.02 5.40
C ALA A 48 8.58 2.80 4.74
N LEU A 49 8.02 1.59 4.84
CA LEU A 49 6.69 1.29 4.32
C LEU A 49 5.59 1.96 5.16
N ILE A 50 5.79 1.99 6.48
CA ILE A 50 4.90 2.67 7.42
C ILE A 50 4.95 4.18 7.16
N GLU A 51 6.14 4.78 7.08
CA GLU A 51 6.31 6.20 6.80
C GLU A 51 5.69 6.59 5.46
N MET A 52 5.86 5.76 4.43
CA MET A 52 5.27 6.02 3.11
C MET A 52 3.74 6.06 3.15
N ILE A 53 3.09 5.13 3.84
CA ILE A 53 1.62 5.14 3.93
C ILE A 53 1.10 6.23 4.88
N THR A 54 1.86 6.62 5.91
CA THR A 54 1.42 7.63 6.89
C THR A 54 1.74 9.06 6.50
N GLU A 55 2.82 9.31 5.76
CA GLU A 55 3.32 10.66 5.49
C GLU A 55 3.30 11.04 4.00
N GLU A 56 3.54 10.10 3.08
CA GLU A 56 3.56 10.42 1.65
C GLU A 56 2.13 10.53 1.06
N LYS A 57 1.98 11.38 0.04
CA LYS A 57 0.75 11.48 -0.75
C LYS A 57 0.79 10.49 -1.91
N PRO A 58 -0.09 9.47 -1.96
CA PRO A 58 -0.18 8.59 -3.11
C PRO A 58 -0.74 9.33 -4.34
N ALA A 59 -0.24 8.96 -5.52
CA ALA A 59 -0.78 9.41 -6.79
C ALA A 59 -2.16 8.80 -7.08
N PHE A 60 -2.41 7.60 -6.54
CA PHE A 60 -3.69 6.90 -6.69
C PHE A 60 -3.99 6.02 -5.49
N ILE A 61 -5.27 5.97 -5.09
CA ILE A 61 -5.79 5.07 -4.06
C ILE A 61 -7.02 4.36 -4.63
N GLY A 62 -7.10 3.05 -4.41
CA GLY A 62 -8.30 2.29 -4.76
C GLY A 62 -8.49 1.06 -3.89
N ILE A 63 -9.70 0.51 -3.93
CA ILE A 63 -10.09 -0.71 -3.24
C ILE A 63 -10.22 -1.84 -4.26
N GLN A 64 -9.60 -2.97 -3.96
CA GLN A 64 -9.62 -4.18 -4.76
C GLN A 64 -10.86 -5.03 -4.47
N LYS A 65 -11.22 -5.96 -5.36
CA LYS A 65 -12.34 -6.91 -5.15
C LYS A 65 -12.30 -7.65 -3.82
N ASN A 66 -11.10 -7.96 -3.32
CA ASN A 66 -10.87 -8.64 -2.06
C ASN A 66 -10.85 -7.69 -0.84
N GLN A 67 -11.35 -6.45 -0.99
CA GLN A 67 -11.44 -5.43 0.06
C GLN A 67 -10.10 -4.90 0.59
N ASN A 68 -8.99 -5.27 -0.05
CA ASN A 68 -7.70 -4.64 0.22
C ASN A 68 -7.65 -3.26 -0.43
N TYR A 69 -6.97 -2.34 0.24
CA TYR A 69 -6.58 -1.07 -0.36
C TYR A 69 -5.31 -1.26 -1.18
N ALA A 70 -5.22 -0.53 -2.27
CA ALA A 70 -4.04 -0.39 -3.10
C ALA A 70 -3.71 1.10 -3.25
N THR A 71 -2.50 1.47 -2.87
CA THR A 71 -1.95 2.81 -3.01
C THR A 71 -0.79 2.80 -3.99
N PHE A 72 -0.65 3.85 -4.78
CA PHE A 72 0.39 3.98 -5.78
C PHE A 72 1.18 5.26 -5.50
N PHE A 73 2.44 5.12 -5.12
CA PHE A 73 3.34 6.23 -4.85
C PHE A 73 4.28 6.42 -6.03
N SER A 74 4.38 7.64 -6.55
CA SER A 74 5.28 7.92 -7.68
C SER A 74 6.73 7.74 -7.23
N LYS A 75 7.51 7.00 -8.02
CA LYS A 75 8.97 6.86 -7.84
C LYS A 75 9.65 7.25 -9.15
N LYS A 76 10.99 7.30 -9.16
CA LYS A 76 11.77 7.71 -10.34
C LYS A 76 11.44 6.88 -11.59
N GLU A 77 11.18 5.59 -11.39
CA GLU A 77 10.84 4.63 -12.43
C GLU A 77 9.52 3.94 -12.04
N GLY A 78 8.41 4.50 -12.52
CA GLY A 78 7.06 3.99 -12.29
C GLY A 78 6.49 4.31 -10.91
N TYR A 79 5.76 3.34 -10.35
CA TYR A 79 5.00 3.50 -9.12
C TYR A 79 5.30 2.36 -8.16
N LEU A 80 5.43 2.70 -6.88
CA LEU A 80 5.36 1.69 -5.82
C LEU A 80 3.90 1.46 -5.48
N ARG A 81 3.41 0.27 -5.82
CA ARG A 81 2.08 -0.20 -5.42
C ARG A 81 2.19 -0.87 -4.06
N LEU A 82 1.53 -0.30 -3.06
CA LEU A 82 1.46 -0.82 -1.70
C LEU A 82 0.03 -1.29 -1.41
N MET A 83 -0.10 -2.55 -1.03
CA MET A 83 -1.39 -3.17 -0.70
C MET A 83 -1.49 -3.41 0.80
N PHE A 84 -2.60 -2.97 1.39
CA PHE A 84 -2.86 -3.13 2.81
C PHE A 84 -4.31 -3.49 3.06
N LYS A 85 -4.57 -4.12 4.20
CA LYS A 85 -5.92 -4.38 4.70
C LYS A 85 -6.15 -3.58 5.98
N VAL A 86 -7.39 -3.17 6.18
CA VAL A 86 -7.83 -2.51 7.41
C VAL A 86 -8.53 -3.56 8.26
N THR A 87 -8.08 -3.72 9.49
CA THR A 87 -8.74 -4.58 10.49
C THR A 87 -9.41 -3.72 11.55
N LYS A 88 -10.06 -4.34 12.54
CA LYS A 88 -10.61 -3.61 13.70
C LYS A 88 -9.52 -2.94 14.54
N GLU A 89 -8.31 -3.51 14.55
CA GLU A 89 -7.24 -3.11 15.47
C GLU A 89 -6.16 -2.28 14.80
N ASN A 90 -5.82 -2.58 13.55
CA ASN A 90 -4.67 -2.01 12.86
C ASN A 90 -4.83 -2.00 11.34
N ILE A 91 -3.99 -1.21 10.68
CA ILE A 91 -3.68 -1.36 9.25
C ILE A 91 -2.56 -2.38 9.12
N GLU A 92 -2.70 -3.32 8.19
CA GLU A 92 -1.69 -4.33 7.91
C GLU A 92 -1.24 -4.24 6.46
N ILE A 93 0.02 -3.89 6.24
CA ILE A 93 0.66 -3.89 4.93
C ILE A 93 0.88 -5.34 4.53
N VAL A 94 0.16 -5.77 3.49
CA VAL A 94 0.10 -7.18 3.05
C VAL A 94 1.22 -7.49 2.09
N THR A 95 1.52 -6.59 1.16
CA THR A 95 2.64 -6.71 0.20
C THR A 95 2.78 -5.41 -0.60
N PHE A 96 3.89 -5.27 -1.32
CA PHE A 96 4.13 -4.15 -2.23
C PHE A 96 5.07 -4.59 -3.36
N TYR A 97 5.06 -3.84 -4.47
CA TYR A 97 5.94 -4.04 -5.61
C TYR A 97 5.96 -2.80 -6.51
N ILE A 98 6.95 -2.73 -7.41
CA ILE A 98 7.05 -1.68 -8.42
C ILE A 98 6.21 -2.06 -9.65
N THR A 99 5.49 -1.10 -10.22
CA THR A 99 4.69 -1.24 -11.44
C THR A 99 4.85 0.02 -12.29
N ASP A 100 4.83 -0.13 -13.61
CA ASP A 100 4.98 1.00 -14.53
C ASP A 100 3.67 1.77 -14.73
N THR A 101 2.54 1.22 -14.29
CA THR A 101 1.20 1.75 -14.59
C THR A 101 0.30 1.84 -13.36
N ILE A 102 -0.62 2.82 -13.41
CA ILE A 102 -1.79 2.93 -12.52
C ILE A 102 -2.99 2.31 -13.26
N PRO A 103 -3.86 1.55 -12.57
CA PRO A 103 -5.05 0.99 -13.19
C PRO A 103 -6.04 2.05 -13.67
N ASN A 104 -6.58 1.85 -14.87
CA ASN A 104 -7.79 2.54 -15.33
C ASN A 104 -9.01 1.80 -14.78
N ILE A 105 -9.88 2.49 -14.03
CA ILE A 105 -11.13 1.95 -13.47
C ILE A 105 -12.28 2.18 -14.45
#